data_AF-A0A1I0JPM4-F1
#
_entry.id   AF-A0A1I0JPM4-F1
#
_cell.length_a   1.000
_cell.length_b   1.000
_cell.length_c   1.000
_cell.angle_alpha   90.00
_cell.angle_beta   90.00
_cell.angle_gamma   90.00
#
_symmetry.space_group_name_H-M   'P 1'
#
loop_
_entity.id
_entity.type
_entity.pdbx_description
1 polymer ?
#
loop_
_entity_poly.entity_id
_entity_poly.type
_entity_poly.pdbx_seq_one_letter_code
_entity_poly.pdbx_strand_id
1 'polypeptide(L)' 'MHAGYDLALVSVWVGLAVWCDGDRFWWRTGWDPERKHALYAWRPATEPERAARRIAFRYADLRADHPPEGRP' A
#
# COMPACT_ATOMS: atom_id res chain seq x y z
N MET A 1 -10.49 -28.11 -2.45
CA MET A 1 -9.43 -27.08 -2.44
C MET A 1 -10.09 -25.78 -2.02
N HIS A 2 -9.89 -25.36 -0.77
CA HIS A 2 -10.39 -24.08 -0.26
C HIS A 2 -9.18 -23.18 -0.01
N ALA A 3 -9.27 -21.97 -0.57
CA ALA A 3 -8.59 -20.73 -0.19
C ALA A 3 -7.07 -20.79 0.04
N GLY A 4 -6.31 -20.44 -1.01
CA GLY A 4 -4.93 -19.97 -0.90
C GLY A 4 -4.85 -18.66 -0.11
N TYR A 5 -4.91 -18.78 1.21
CA TYR A 5 -4.32 -17.80 2.11
C TYR A 5 -2.84 -18.16 2.24
N ASP A 6 -2.06 -17.83 1.21
CA ASP A 6 -0.67 -17.50 1.48
C ASP A 6 -0.70 -16.19 2.27
N LEU A 7 -0.04 -16.23 3.43
CA LEU A 7 -0.08 -15.22 4.49
C LEU A 7 -0.13 -13.78 3.97
N ALA A 8 -1.31 -13.16 4.01
CA ALA A 8 -1.47 -11.75 3.65
C ALA A 8 -0.86 -10.87 4.75
N LEU A 9 0.41 -10.50 4.61
CA LEU A 9 1.02 -9.51 5.51
C LEU A 9 0.44 -8.13 5.19
N VAL A 10 -0.55 -7.68 5.94
CA VAL A 10 -1.19 -6.37 5.77
C VAL A 10 -0.54 -5.37 6.71
N SER A 11 -0.04 -4.25 6.18
CA SER A 11 0.45 -3.12 6.95
C SER A 11 -0.31 -1.86 6.55
N VAL A 12 -0.94 -1.20 7.53
CA VAL A 12 -1.72 0.02 7.32
C VAL A 12 -1.06 1.19 8.05
N TRP A 13 -0.78 2.25 7.31
CA TRP A 13 -0.17 3.50 7.78
C TRP A 13 -1.03 4.68 7.28
N VAL A 14 -0.64 5.94 7.59
CA VAL A 14 -1.28 7.21 7.17
C VAL A 14 -1.87 7.13 5.75
N GLY A 15 -3.14 6.72 5.62
CA GLY A 15 -3.82 6.51 4.32
C GLY A 15 -3.25 5.41 3.40
N LEU A 16 -2.20 4.67 3.80
CA LEU A 16 -1.50 3.67 2.97
C LEU A 16 -1.73 2.26 3.48
N ALA A 17 -2.44 1.44 2.70
CA ALA A 17 -2.54 0.00 2.93
C ALA A 17 -1.60 -0.74 1.98
N VAL A 18 -0.81 -1.66 2.52
CA VAL A 18 0.13 -2.52 1.80
C VAL A 18 -0.16 -3.97 2.17
N TRP A 19 -0.16 -4.88 1.20
CA TRP A 19 -0.22 -6.31 1.47
C TRP A 19 0.55 -7.14 0.46
N CYS A 20 0.82 -8.40 0.79
CA CYS A 20 1.44 -9.38 -0.10
C CYS A 20 0.56 -10.62 -0.19
N ASP A 21 0.38 -11.21 -1.37
CA ASP A 21 -0.37 -12.46 -1.56
C ASP A 21 0.54 -13.67 -1.82
N GLY A 22 1.84 -13.53 -1.58
CA GLY A 22 2.87 -14.53 -1.88
C GLY A 22 3.52 -14.35 -3.25
N ASP A 23 2.77 -13.86 -4.25
CA ASP A 23 3.26 -13.64 -5.61
C ASP A 23 3.54 -12.16 -5.90
N ARG A 24 2.82 -11.26 -5.24
CA ARG A 24 2.84 -9.82 -5.53
C ARG A 24 2.69 -9.00 -4.25
N PHE A 25 3.45 -7.92 -4.20
CA PHE A 25 3.21 -6.81 -3.29
C PHE A 25 2.18 -5.87 -3.91
N TRP A 26 1.17 -5.54 -3.13
CA TRP A 26 0.10 -4.61 -3.46
C TRP A 26 0.14 -3.44 -2.51
N TRP A 27 -0.21 -2.25 -3.00
CA TRP A 27 -0.46 -1.11 -2.14
C TRP A 27 -1.45 -0.15 -2.75
N ARG A 28 -2.17 0.57 -1.89
CA ARG A 28 -3.08 1.63 -2.30
C ARG A 28 -2.29 2.84 -2.78
N THR A 29 -2.55 3.28 -4.01
CA THR A 29 -1.95 4.51 -4.56
C THR A 29 -2.87 5.70 -4.40
N GLY A 30 -4.17 5.52 -4.22
CA GLY A 30 -5.09 6.64 -4.00
C GLY A 30 -6.55 6.24 -3.93
N TRP A 31 -7.40 7.24 -4.17
CA TRP A 31 -8.84 7.12 -4.31
C TRP A 31 -9.23 7.74 -5.63
N ASP A 32 -10.03 7.03 -6.42
CA ASP A 32 -10.69 7.57 -7.60
C ASP A 32 -12.08 8.10 -7.16
N PRO A 33 -12.30 9.43 -7.12
CA PRO A 33 -13.57 10.00 -6.72
C PRO A 33 -14.67 9.82 -7.77
N GLU A 34 -14.32 9.68 -9.06
CA GLU A 34 -15.30 9.50 -10.14
C GLU A 34 -15.88 8.08 -10.10
N ARG A 35 -15.01 7.09 -9.89
CA ARG A 35 -15.39 5.68 -9.85
C ARG A 35 -15.71 5.16 -8.45
N LYS A 36 -15.54 6.01 -7.43
CA LYS A 36 -15.73 5.70 -6.00
C LYS A 36 -15.02 4.43 -5.57
N HIS A 37 -13.79 4.22 -6.04
CA HIS A 37 -12.99 3.06 -5.66
C HIS A 37 -11.56 3.43 -5.27
N ALA A 38 -10.91 2.54 -4.53
CA ALA A 38 -9.49 2.67 -4.22
C ALA A 38 -8.64 2.22 -5.42
N LEU A 39 -7.63 3.02 -5.74
CA LEU A 39 -6.65 2.69 -6.77
C LEU A 39 -5.48 1.93 -6.13
N TYR A 40 -5.03 0.88 -6.81
CA TYR A 40 -3.99 0.00 -6.33
C TYR A 40 -2.87 -0.13 -7.36
N ALA A 41 -1.63 -0.18 -6.87
CA ALA A 41 -0.49 -0.61 -7.64
C ALA A 41 0.03 -1.93 -7.08
N TRP A 42 0.76 -2.65 -7.93
CA TRP A 42 1.38 -3.90 -7.55
C TRP A 42 2.76 -4.06 -8.16
N ARG A 43 3.57 -4.91 -7.53
CA ARG A 43 4.85 -5.40 -8.05
C ARG A 43 5.06 -6.88 -7.71
N PRO A 44 5.78 -7.64 -8.55
CA PRO A 44 6.12 -9.02 -8.25
C PRO A 44 6.91 -9.16 -6.94
N ALA A 45 6.67 -10.27 -6.22
CA ALA A 45 7.43 -10.61 -5.03
C ALA A 45 8.92 -10.93 -5.31
N THR A 46 9.26 -11.18 -6.57
CA THR A 46 10.65 -11.37 -7.04
C THR A 46 11.48 -10.09 -7.02
N GLU A 47 10.87 -8.91 -6.85
CA GLU A 47 11.55 -7.62 -6.75
C GLU A 47 11.20 -6.87 -5.44
N PRO A 48 11.44 -7.49 -4.26
CA PRO A 48 10.95 -6.97 -2.99
C PRO A 48 11.54 -5.59 -2.64
N GLU A 49 12.81 -5.36 -2.96
CA GLU A 49 13.48 -4.08 -2.70
C GLU A 49 12.86 -2.92 -3.51
N ARG A 50 12.50 -3.18 -4.77
CA ARG A 50 11.86 -2.16 -5.62
C ARG A 50 10.44 -1.86 -5.15
N ALA A 51 9.71 -2.88 -4.71
CA ALA A 51 8.40 -2.71 -4.09
C ALA A 51 8.51 -1.87 -2.81
N ALA A 52 9.41 -2.26 -1.90
CA ALA A 52 9.65 -1.56 -0.64
C ALA A 52 10.04 -0.09 -0.87
N ARG A 53 10.94 0.19 -1.82
CA ARG A 53 11.36 1.55 -2.14
C ARG A 53 10.19 2.41 -2.65
N ARG A 54 9.33 1.88 -3.53
CA ARG A 54 8.15 2.59 -4.02
C ARG A 54 7.13 2.84 -2.91
N ILE A 55 6.90 1.86 -2.05
CA ILE A 55 6.01 1.97 -0.90
C ILE A 55 6.54 3.04 0.06
N ALA A 56 7.84 3.06 0.33
CA ALA A 56 8.48 4.06 1.19
C ALA A 56 8.36 5.48 0.63
N PHE A 57 8.57 5.68 -0.68
CA PHE A 57 8.33 6.97 -1.31
C PHE A 57 6.86 7.40 -1.19
N ARG A 58 5.93 6.49 -1.49
CA ARG A 58 4.50 6.81 -1.37
C ARG A 58 4.09 7.17 0.05
N TYR A 59 4.65 6.48 1.04
CA TYR A 59 4.45 6.79 2.44
C TYR A 59 4.99 8.18 2.81
N ALA A 60 6.17 8.54 2.32
CA ALA A 60 6.75 9.86 2.55
C ALA A 60 5.86 10.98 1.97
N ASP A 61 5.35 10.81 0.74
CA ASP A 61 4.42 11.75 0.12
C ASP A 61 3.14 11.91 0.96
N LEU A 62 2.51 10.80 1.33
CA LEU A 62 1.28 10.80 2.15
C LEU A 62 1.50 11.43 3.53
N ARG A 63 2.67 11.23 4.12
CA ARG A 63 3.03 11.83 5.40
C ARG A 63 3.30 13.34 5.29
N ALA A 64 3.77 13.82 4.15
CA ALA A 64 3.92 15.25 3.90
C ALA A 64 2.56 15.93 3.75
N ASP A 65 1.61 15.27 3.07
CA ASP A 65 0.24 15.76 2.85
C ASP A 65 -0.63 15.70 4.12
N HIS A 66 -0.31 14.79 5.03
CA HIS A 66 -0.91 14.70 6.36
C HIS A 66 0.11 15.14 7.42
N PRO A 67 0.35 16.46 7.60
CA PRO A 67 1.16 16.92 8.72
C PRO A 67 0.57 16.32 10.00
N PRO A 68 1.40 15.85 10.95
CA PRO A 68 0.89 15.36 12.21
C PRO A 68 -0.04 16.43 12.76
N GLU A 69 -1.27 16.06 13.13
CA GLU A 69 -2.22 16.98 13.75
C GLU A 69 -1.49 17.68 14.90
N GLY A 70 -1.01 18.89 14.62
CA GLY A 70 -0.41 19.76 15.59
C GLY A 70 -1.57 20.25 16.43
N ARG A 71 -1.94 19.45 17.43
CA ARG A 71 -2.86 19.90 18.46
C ARG A 71 -2.05 20.82 19.39
N PRO A 72 -2.38 22.12 19.47
CA PRO A 72 -1.78 23.01 20.47
C PRO A 72 -2.13 22.56 21.89
#